data_AF-A0A5R2MXR3-F1
#
_entry.id   AF-A0A5R2MXR3-F1
#
_cell.length_a   1.000
_cell.length_b   1.000
_cell.length_c   1.000
_cell.angle_alpha   90.00
_cell.angle_beta   90.00
_cell.angle_gamma   90.00
#
_symmetry.space_group_name_H-M   'P 1'
#
loop_
_entity.id
_entity.type
_entity.pdbx_description
1 polymer ?
#
loop_
_entity_poly.entity_id
_entity_poly.type
_entity_poly.pdbx_seq_one_letter_code
_entity_poly.pdbx_strand_id
1 'polypeptide(L)'
;MTIAKETAELLAKLGVAKEALDGGDLIVRSPVTGEQIAALKTISPADAAKTIDGAHKAFQSWRLVPGPKRGELVRLLGEELRAHKAELGRLVSIEVGK
;
A
#
# COMPACT_ATOMS: atom_id res chain seq x y z
N MET A 1 -0.53 -23.97 -0.56
CA MET A 1 -0.81 -22.69 0.14
C MET A 1 -1.65 -21.86 -0.82
N THR A 2 -2.78 -21.29 -0.39
CA THR A 2 -3.63 -20.49 -1.28
C THR A 2 -2.99 -19.14 -1.56
N ILE A 3 -3.33 -18.51 -2.69
CA ILE A 3 -2.81 -17.18 -3.02
C ILE A 3 -3.28 -16.18 -1.97
N ALA A 4 -4.52 -16.31 -1.46
CA ALA A 4 -5.02 -15.46 -0.39
C ALA A 4 -4.16 -15.50 0.89
N LYS A 5 -3.71 -16.70 1.31
CA LYS A 5 -2.84 -16.83 2.49
C LYS A 5 -1.45 -16.25 2.23
N GLU A 6 -0.90 -16.48 1.04
CA GLU A 6 0.38 -15.93 0.61
C GLU A 6 0.34 -14.39 0.61
N THR A 7 -0.70 -13.79 0.04
CA THR A 7 -0.91 -12.33 0.02
C THR A 7 -0.94 -11.74 1.42
N ALA A 8 -1.68 -12.35 2.35
CA ALA A 8 -1.76 -11.87 3.72
C ALA A 8 -0.40 -11.93 4.44
N GLU A 9 0.40 -12.97 4.21
CA GLU A 9 1.74 -13.09 4.78
C GLU A 9 2.73 -12.08 4.17
N LEU A 10 2.65 -11.82 2.86
CA LEU A 10 3.46 -10.80 2.19
C LEU A 10 3.14 -9.40 2.74
N LEU A 11 1.85 -9.05 2.85
CA LEU A 11 1.42 -7.75 3.36
C LEU A 11 1.80 -7.57 4.84
N ALA A 12 1.71 -8.62 5.66
CA ALA A 12 2.19 -8.58 7.04
C ALA A 12 3.70 -8.33 7.14
N LYS A 13 4.52 -8.97 6.27
CA LYS A 13 5.97 -8.72 6.19
C LYS A 13 6.29 -7.29 5.78
N LEU A 14 5.43 -6.66 4.98
CA LEU A 14 5.54 -5.27 4.54
C LEU A 14 4.96 -4.26 5.56
N GLY A 15 4.55 -4.72 6.75
CA GLY A 15 4.07 -3.86 7.83
C GLY A 15 2.59 -3.46 7.73
N VAL A 16 1.81 -4.10 6.87
CA VAL A 16 0.36 -3.85 6.75
C VAL A 16 -0.39 -4.62 7.84
N ALA A 17 -1.24 -3.92 8.58
CA ALA A 17 -2.10 -4.51 9.60
C ALA A 17 -3.09 -5.51 8.99
N LYS A 18 -3.27 -6.68 9.63
CA LYS A 18 -4.13 -7.74 9.12
C LYS A 18 -5.59 -7.30 8.99
N GLU A 19 -6.02 -6.43 9.90
CA GLU A 19 -7.38 -5.89 9.97
C GLU A 19 -7.70 -4.98 8.77
N ALA A 20 -6.68 -4.48 8.05
CA ALA A 20 -6.87 -3.68 6.84
C ALA A 20 -7.31 -4.53 5.63
N LEU A 21 -7.16 -5.85 5.69
CA LEU A 21 -7.42 -6.76 4.56
C LEU A 21 -8.83 -7.36 4.56
N ASP A 22 -9.63 -7.07 5.59
CA ASP A 22 -10.93 -7.69 5.80
C ASP A 22 -12.01 -6.69 6.26
N GLY A 23 -13.28 -7.10 6.19
CA GLY A 23 -14.42 -6.34 6.68
C GLY A 23 -14.78 -5.12 5.83
N GLY A 24 -14.31 -5.08 4.58
CA GLY A 24 -14.63 -4.05 3.61
C GLY A 24 -15.57 -4.49 2.49
N ASP A 25 -15.99 -3.51 1.69
CA ASP A 25 -16.95 -3.64 0.59
C ASP A 25 -16.27 -3.79 -0.78
N LEU A 26 -14.98 -3.47 -0.90
CA LEU A 26 -14.20 -3.68 -2.11
C LEU A 26 -13.56 -5.07 -2.12
N ILE A 27 -14.13 -5.97 -2.90
CA ILE A 27 -13.61 -7.33 -3.08
C ILE A 27 -12.43 -7.32 -4.06
N VAL A 28 -11.25 -7.74 -3.60
CA VAL A 28 -10.04 -7.84 -4.41
C VAL A 28 -9.81 -9.31 -4.79
N ARG A 29 -9.55 -9.56 -6.08
CA ARG A 29 -9.32 -10.91 -6.61
C ARG A 29 -8.03 -10.97 -7.40
N SER A 30 -7.34 -12.11 -7.34
CA SER A 30 -6.19 -12.36 -8.21
C SER A 30 -6.66 -12.79 -9.60
N PRO A 31 -6.15 -12.20 -10.70
CA PRO A 31 -6.44 -12.67 -12.05
C PRO A 31 -5.78 -14.03 -12.36
N VAL A 32 -4.79 -14.46 -11.56
CA VAL A 32 -4.07 -15.73 -11.78
C VAL A 32 -4.97 -16.93 -11.50
N THR A 33 -5.84 -16.84 -10.48
CA THR A 33 -6.71 -17.95 -10.04
C THR A 33 -8.18 -17.58 -9.90
N GLY A 34 -8.54 -16.29 -9.91
CA GLY A 34 -9.88 -15.80 -9.56
C GLY A 34 -10.19 -15.78 -8.06
N GLU A 35 -9.26 -16.27 -7.23
CA GLU A 35 -9.41 -16.29 -5.76
C GLU A 35 -9.56 -14.86 -5.22
N GLN A 36 -10.46 -14.69 -4.25
CA GLN A 36 -10.52 -13.46 -3.46
C GLN A 36 -9.34 -13.44 -2.48
N ILE A 37 -8.58 -12.33 -2.50
CA ILE A 37 -7.36 -12.16 -1.71
C ILE A 37 -7.52 -11.13 -0.59
N ALA A 38 -8.49 -10.22 -0.70
CA ALA A 38 -8.83 -9.24 0.35
C ALA A 38 -10.26 -8.69 0.19
N ALA A 39 -10.78 -8.08 1.25
CA ALA A 39 -12.00 -7.28 1.26
C ALA A 39 -11.69 -5.92 1.92
N LEU A 40 -11.38 -4.91 1.09
CA LEU A 40 -10.87 -3.61 1.55
C LEU A 40 -12.01 -2.63 1.81
N LYS A 41 -11.87 -1.80 2.86
CA LYS A 41 -12.83 -0.74 3.14
C LYS A 41 -12.65 0.39 2.13
N THR A 42 -13.71 0.76 1.42
CA THR A 42 -13.70 1.98 0.62
C THR A 42 -13.79 3.21 1.51
N ILE A 43 -13.37 4.36 0.98
CA ILE A 43 -13.53 5.66 1.63
C ILE A 43 -14.61 6.46 0.90
N SER A 44 -15.36 7.28 1.65
CA SER A 44 -16.35 8.17 1.06
C SER A 44 -15.68 9.34 0.33
N PRO A 45 -16.36 10.00 -0.63
CA PRO A 45 -15.86 11.23 -1.23
C PRO A 45 -15.55 12.33 -0.20
N ALA A 46 -16.33 12.40 0.88
CA ALA A 46 -16.10 13.34 1.97
C ALA A 46 -14.81 13.04 2.75
N ASP A 47 -14.51 11.75 3.00
CA ASP A 47 -13.28 11.37 3.69
C ASP A 47 -12.04 11.49 2.78
N ALA A 48 -12.22 11.27 1.48
CA ALA A 48 -11.19 11.60 0.48
C ALA A 48 -10.87 13.11 0.51
N ALA A 49 -11.89 13.99 0.54
CA ALA A 49 -11.69 15.43 0.65
C ALA A 49 -10.93 15.82 1.93
N LYS A 50 -11.30 15.25 3.09
CA LYS A 50 -10.57 15.46 4.36
C LYS A 50 -9.11 15.00 4.26
N THR A 51 -8.85 13.88 3.59
CA THR A 51 -7.48 13.36 3.39
C THR A 51 -6.66 14.29 2.50
N ILE A 52 -7.25 14.83 1.43
CA ILE A 52 -6.63 15.83 0.55
C ILE A 52 -6.30 17.11 1.33
N ASP A 53 -7.22 17.59 2.17
CA ASP A 53 -6.95 18.75 3.03
C ASP A 53 -5.81 18.51 4.01
N GLY A 54 -5.74 17.29 4.57
CA GLY A 54 -4.61 16.85 5.39
C GLY A 54 -3.29 16.88 4.64
N ALA A 55 -3.26 16.36 3.41
CA ALA A 55 -2.09 16.41 2.54
C ALA A 55 -1.67 17.85 2.20
N HIS A 56 -2.64 18.75 1.96
CA HIS A 56 -2.37 20.16 1.72
C HIS A 56 -1.72 20.84 2.94
N LYS A 57 -2.25 20.59 4.15
CA LYS A 57 -1.67 21.09 5.41
C LYS A 57 -0.25 20.56 5.62
N ALA A 58 0.00 19.28 5.39
CA ALA A 58 1.35 18.70 5.46
C ALA A 58 2.28 19.32 4.42
N PHE A 59 1.80 19.59 3.20
CA PHE A 59 2.58 20.27 2.18
C PHE A 59 3.01 21.68 2.58
N GLN A 60 2.17 22.43 3.28
CA GLN A 60 2.50 23.80 3.73
C GLN A 60 3.76 23.85 4.61
N SER A 61 4.00 22.82 5.44
CA SER A 61 5.24 22.67 6.20
C SER A 61 6.34 21.98 5.38
N TRP A 62 6.01 20.94 4.62
CA TRP A 62 6.97 20.17 3.82
C TRP A 62 7.69 21.02 2.76
N ARG A 63 7.01 22.00 2.15
CA ARG A 63 7.62 22.90 1.16
C ARG A 63 8.74 23.77 1.72
N LEU A 64 8.77 23.98 3.05
CA LEU A 64 9.82 24.73 3.74
C LEU A 64 11.04 23.85 4.09
N VAL A 65 10.91 22.51 4.01
CA VAL A 65 12.03 21.59 4.24
C VAL A 65 13.03 21.72 3.10
N PRO A 66 14.35 21.87 3.36
CA PRO A 66 15.35 21.99 2.31
C PRO A 66 15.33 20.82 1.31
N GLY A 67 15.52 21.13 0.03
CA GLY A 67 15.51 20.14 -1.06
C GLY A 67 16.35 18.88 -0.77
N PRO A 68 17.61 19.00 -0.31
CA PRO A 68 18.43 17.83 0.03
C PRO A 68 17.84 16.93 1.11
N LYS A 69 17.21 17.51 2.15
CA LYS A 69 16.55 16.73 3.21
C LYS A 69 15.31 15.98 2.70
N ARG A 70 14.55 16.59 1.78
CA ARG A 70 13.44 15.90 1.11
C ARG A 70 13.94 14.76 0.24
N GLY A 71 15.06 14.96 -0.46
CA GLY A 71 15.72 13.92 -1.24
C GLY A 71 16.21 12.76 -0.39
N GLU A 72 16.69 13.03 0.83
CA GLU A 72 17.11 11.99 1.77
C GLU A 72 15.96 11.07 2.18
N LEU A 73 14.76 11.62 2.43
CA LEU A 73 13.57 10.80 2.68
C LEU A 73 13.27 9.86 1.51
N VAL A 74 13.35 10.35 0.27
CA VAL A 74 13.13 9.53 -0.93
C VAL A 74 14.21 8.45 -1.07
N ARG A 75 15.47 8.77 -0.75
CA ARG A 75 16.57 7.80 -0.75
C ARG A 75 16.32 6.68 0.25
N LEU A 76 15.94 7.01 1.49
CA LEU A 76 15.62 6.05 2.54
C LEU A 76 14.43 5.16 2.15
N LEU A 77 13.36 5.74 1.61
CA LEU A 77 12.25 4.96 1.06
C LEU A 77 12.73 3.99 -0.05
N GLY A 78 13.65 4.44 -0.91
CA GLY A 78 14.26 3.60 -1.93
C GLY A 78 15.09 2.43 -1.36
N GLU A 79 15.75 2.59 -0.22
CA GLU A 79 16.45 1.49 0.47
C GLU A 79 15.45 0.44 0.98
N GLU A 80 14.38 0.86 1.65
CA GLU A 80 13.33 -0.06 2.14
C GLU A 80 12.67 -0.83 0.98
N LEU A 81 12.34 -0.13 -0.13
CA LEU A 81 11.78 -0.77 -1.31
C LEU A 81 12.73 -1.80 -1.93
N ARG A 82 14.05 -1.55 -1.92
CA ARG A 82 15.04 -2.51 -2.42
C ARG A 82 15.20 -3.69 -1.47
N ALA A 83 15.16 -3.46 -0.16
CA ALA A 83 15.20 -4.52 0.84
C ALA A 83 14.03 -5.50 0.69
N HIS A 84 12.84 -5.01 0.28
CA HIS A 84 11.62 -5.80 0.11
C HIS A 84 11.23 -6.06 -1.35
N LYS A 85 12.21 -6.01 -2.28
CA LYS A 85 11.95 -6.12 -3.72
C LYS A 85 11.24 -7.42 -4.10
N ALA A 86 11.63 -8.54 -3.48
CA ALA A 86 11.08 -9.85 -3.80
C ALA A 86 9.61 -9.96 -3.38
N GLU A 87 9.28 -9.51 -2.17
CA GLU A 87 7.93 -9.49 -1.63
C GLU A 87 7.01 -8.58 -2.45
N LEU A 88 7.47 -7.36 -2.74
CA LEU A 88 6.72 -6.39 -3.56
C LEU A 88 6.51 -6.91 -4.99
N GLY A 89 7.55 -7.51 -5.59
CA GLY A 89 7.44 -8.11 -6.92
C GLY A 89 6.41 -9.25 -6.95
N ARG A 90 6.40 -10.10 -5.93
CA ARG A 90 5.42 -11.19 -5.82
C ARG A 90 4.00 -10.67 -5.63
N LEU A 91 3.80 -9.63 -4.82
CA LEU A 91 2.49 -8.99 -4.64
C LEU A 91 1.96 -8.44 -5.97
N VAL A 92 2.81 -7.75 -6.75
CA VAL A 92 2.47 -7.29 -8.09
C VAL A 92 2.05 -8.45 -8.99
N SER A 93 2.82 -9.54 -9.03
CA SER A 93 2.45 -10.74 -9.80
C SER A 93 1.07 -11.29 -9.42
N ILE A 94 0.73 -11.30 -8.13
CA ILE A 94 -0.55 -11.80 -7.63
C ILE A 94 -1.71 -10.89 -8.08
N GLU A 95 -1.56 -9.57 -8.04
CA GLU A 95 -2.64 -8.62 -8.32
C GLU A 95 -2.82 -8.33 -9.81
N VAL A 96 -1.74 -8.30 -10.60
CA VAL A 96 -1.80 -7.95 -12.03
C VAL A 96 -1.44 -9.09 -12.99
N GLY A 97 -1.08 -10.27 -12.48
CA GLY A 97 -0.84 -11.48 -13.28
C GLY A 97 0.42 -11.44 -14.15
N LYS A 98 1.44 -10.67 -13.73
CA LYS A 98 2.73 -10.52 -14.43
C LYS A 98 3.86 -11.33 -13.81
#